data_AF-A0A7S1X015-F1
#
_entry.id   AF-A0A7S1X015-F1
#
_cell.length_a   1.000
_cell.length_b   1.000
_cell.length_c   1.000
_cell.angle_alpha   90.00
_cell.angle_beta   90.00
_cell.angle_gamma   90.00
#
_symmetry.space_group_name_H-M   'P 1'
#
loop_
_entity.id
_entity.type
_entity.pdbx_description
1 polymer ?
#
loop_
_entity_poly.entity_id
_entity_poly.type
_entity_poly.pdbx_seq_one_letter_code
_entity_poly.pdbx_strand_id
1 'polypeptide(L)'
;NAYLSRLSSTQNGRGVGEELPGKLRQVYHAIAVGVIEAEGSDEEPDPMAPLEVGRVFDAYSGSYDASMQTLQYSVPDKVSAWASARQTRWKRVADLGCGTGLMGKVLRDSCDRLAGCDISPGMVLTASQLGIYDELRVQDCCAFLESYPKGSLDLVIAADVVEYIGDVAKLFDRVASAMCTGGELIVSAESLEESCKQHALNGDCCAKGFCLLPSERFAHTAAYLQAAAGIAGLETQTVVAL
;
A
#
# COMPACT_ATOMS: atom_id res chain seq x y z
N ASN A 1 -24.09 19.01 19.22
CA ASN A 1 -23.18 19.05 20.38
C ASN A 1 -23.65 18.05 21.43
N ALA A 2 -23.37 16.75 21.24
CA ALA A 2 -23.91 15.66 22.08
C ALA A 2 -23.03 14.38 22.11
N TYR A 3 -21.77 14.50 21.68
CA TYR A 3 -20.83 13.38 21.54
C TYR A 3 -19.89 13.25 22.76
N LEU A 4 -19.52 14.37 23.37
CA LEU A 4 -18.53 14.46 24.44
C LEU A 4 -19.04 14.06 25.84
N SER A 5 -20.31 13.64 25.99
CA SER A 5 -20.94 13.39 27.30
C SER A 5 -20.96 11.91 27.73
N ARG A 6 -20.21 11.01 27.06
CA ARG A 6 -20.20 9.56 27.35
C ARG A 6 -18.88 9.00 27.90
N LEU A 7 -17.86 9.84 28.10
CA LEU A 7 -16.50 9.40 28.49
C LEU A 7 -16.19 9.50 30.00
N SER A 8 -17.19 9.76 30.86
CA SER A 8 -16.96 10.14 32.27
C SER A 8 -17.70 9.27 33.32
N SER A 9 -18.02 8.01 33.04
CA SER A 9 -18.81 7.19 33.98
C SER A 9 -18.58 5.66 33.99
N THR A 10 -17.34 5.18 33.77
CA THR A 10 -16.95 3.79 34.09
C THR A 10 -15.51 3.69 34.59
N GLN A 11 -15.30 3.91 35.89
CA GLN A 11 -14.16 3.31 36.60
C GLN A 11 -14.67 2.28 37.62
N ASN A 12 -14.37 1.00 37.37
CA ASN A 12 -14.18 -0.03 38.39
C ASN A 12 -13.47 -1.21 37.73
N GLY A 13 -12.29 -1.58 38.24
CA GLY A 13 -11.31 -2.35 37.47
C GLY A 13 -11.50 -3.87 37.47
N ARG A 14 -11.04 -4.50 36.38
CA ARG A 14 -10.59 -5.90 36.30
C ARG A 14 -9.44 -6.01 35.31
N GLY A 15 -8.47 -6.89 35.62
CA GLY A 15 -7.50 -7.49 34.70
C GLY A 15 -6.77 -6.59 33.69
N VAL A 16 -5.50 -6.27 33.94
CA VAL A 16 -4.59 -5.85 32.86
C VAL A 16 -4.39 -7.05 31.92
N GLY A 17 -4.79 -6.89 30.66
CA GLY A 17 -4.87 -7.98 29.69
C GLY A 17 -5.68 -7.56 28.46
N GLU A 18 -5.31 -6.43 27.85
CA GLU A 18 -5.98 -5.92 26.66
C GLU A 18 -5.64 -6.80 25.44
N GLU A 19 -6.60 -7.60 24.98
CA GLU A 19 -6.49 -8.23 23.66
C GLU A 19 -6.64 -7.16 22.58
N LEU A 20 -5.63 -7.04 21.71
CA LEU A 20 -5.70 -6.15 20.55
C LEU A 20 -6.84 -6.57 19.61
N PRO A 21 -7.82 -5.70 19.31
CA PRO A 21 -8.88 -5.99 18.35
C PRO A 21 -8.32 -5.94 16.94
N GLY A 22 -7.90 -7.09 16.39
CA GLY A 22 -7.29 -7.11 15.06
C GLY A 22 -6.52 -8.37 14.66
N LYS A 23 -6.96 -9.58 15.06
CA LYS A 23 -6.42 -10.83 14.47
C LYS A 23 -7.00 -11.08 13.07
N LEU A 24 -6.68 -10.17 12.14
CA LEU A 24 -6.75 -10.39 10.70
C LEU A 24 -5.46 -11.08 10.28
N ARG A 25 -5.56 -12.19 9.55
CA ARG A 25 -4.40 -12.71 8.80
C ARG A 25 -4.30 -11.88 7.53
N GLN A 26 -3.19 -11.17 7.35
CA GLN A 26 -2.98 -10.29 6.20
C GLN A 26 -2.73 -11.12 4.92
N VAL A 27 -3.81 -11.61 4.30
CA VAL A 27 -3.77 -12.23 2.99
C VAL A 27 -3.75 -11.13 1.94
N TYR A 28 -2.55 -10.65 1.63
CA TYR A 28 -2.35 -9.72 0.52
C TYR A 28 -2.36 -10.45 -0.82
N HIS A 29 -2.69 -9.71 -1.88
CA HIS A 29 -2.33 -10.10 -3.26
C HIS A 29 -1.07 -9.36 -3.71
N ALA A 30 0.06 -10.07 -3.81
CA ALA A 30 1.25 -9.55 -4.47
C ALA A 30 1.09 -9.70 -6.00
N ILE A 31 0.92 -8.58 -6.71
CA ILE A 31 0.69 -8.57 -8.16
C ILE A 31 1.90 -7.99 -8.90
N ALA A 32 2.45 -8.74 -9.86
CA ALA A 32 3.55 -8.31 -10.75
C ALA A 32 3.03 -8.03 -12.17
N VAL A 33 3.36 -6.87 -12.75
CA VAL A 33 2.60 -6.29 -13.89
C VAL A 33 3.46 -5.53 -14.94
N GLY A 34 3.08 -5.54 -16.24
CA GLY A 34 3.79 -4.83 -17.35
C GLY A 34 2.92 -4.47 -18.60
N VAL A 35 3.27 -3.46 -19.39
CA VAL A 35 2.29 -2.53 -20.04
C VAL A 35 1.52 -2.94 -21.33
N ILE A 36 0.16 -2.79 -21.37
CA ILE A 36 -0.75 -2.58 -22.56
C ILE A 36 -2.23 -2.22 -22.20
N GLU A 37 -2.78 -1.12 -22.76
CA GLU A 37 -4.05 -0.33 -22.50
C GLU A 37 -5.43 -0.99 -22.87
N ALA A 38 -6.67 -0.54 -22.53
CA ALA A 38 -7.35 0.34 -21.51
C ALA A 38 -8.90 0.03 -21.53
N GLU A 39 -9.97 0.59 -20.87
CA GLU A 39 -10.41 1.69 -19.94
C GLU A 39 -11.63 1.15 -19.07
N GLY A 40 -12.23 1.66 -17.96
CA GLY A 40 -12.12 2.81 -17.02
C GLY A 40 -13.29 2.83 -15.95
N SER A 41 -13.30 3.74 -14.94
CA SER A 41 -14.35 4.03 -13.88
C SER A 41 -14.53 3.01 -12.71
N ASP A 42 -15.29 3.21 -11.59
CA ASP A 42 -16.38 4.15 -11.16
C ASP A 42 -16.54 4.34 -9.59
N GLU A 43 -17.57 5.02 -9.05
CA GLU A 43 -17.66 5.65 -7.67
C GLU A 43 -18.53 4.93 -6.58
N GLU A 44 -18.12 4.91 -5.29
CA GLU A 44 -18.87 4.35 -4.11
C GLU A 44 -18.53 5.13 -2.78
N PRO A 45 -18.80 4.71 -1.51
CA PRO A 45 -18.84 5.65 -0.36
C PRO A 45 -17.50 6.27 0.08
N ASP A 46 -17.64 7.40 0.80
CA ASP A 46 -16.60 8.39 1.10
C ASP A 46 -15.52 7.90 2.11
N PRO A 47 -14.22 7.87 1.74
CA PRO A 47 -13.14 7.39 2.59
C PRO A 47 -12.51 8.45 3.51
N MET A 48 -11.59 8.03 4.38
CA MET A 48 -10.74 8.94 5.14
C MET A 48 -9.89 9.80 4.19
N ALA A 49 -9.91 11.13 4.38
CA ALA A 49 -9.13 12.05 3.56
C ALA A 49 -7.61 11.80 3.71
N PRO A 50 -6.80 11.88 2.63
CA PRO A 50 -5.36 11.57 2.70
C PRO A 50 -4.57 12.39 3.74
N LEU A 51 -4.97 13.64 4.02
CA LEU A 51 -4.34 14.47 5.05
C LEU A 51 -4.60 13.98 6.48
N GLU A 52 -5.65 13.18 6.71
CA GLU A 52 -5.95 12.56 8.00
C GLU A 52 -5.13 11.26 8.14
N VAL A 53 -5.10 10.42 7.10
CA VAL A 53 -4.24 9.22 7.01
C VAL A 53 -2.77 9.57 7.30
N GLY A 54 -2.24 10.61 6.64
CA GLY A 54 -0.86 11.06 6.85
C GLY A 54 -0.55 11.51 8.29
N ARG A 55 -1.53 12.06 9.03
CA ARG A 55 -1.38 12.43 10.45
C ARG A 55 -1.35 11.22 11.38
N VAL A 56 -2.17 10.20 11.09
CA VAL A 56 -2.19 8.95 11.86
C VAL A 56 -0.81 8.28 11.77
N PHE A 57 -0.24 8.19 10.57
CA PHE A 57 1.11 7.66 10.37
C PHE A 57 2.23 8.55 10.95
N ASP A 58 2.10 9.88 10.87
CA ASP A 58 3.08 10.82 11.47
C ASP A 58 3.26 10.57 12.97
N ALA A 59 2.14 10.48 13.70
CA ALA A 59 2.11 10.19 15.13
C ALA A 59 2.59 8.77 15.50
N TYR A 60 2.55 7.83 14.56
CA TYR A 60 2.83 6.40 14.80
C TYR A 60 4.23 5.95 14.34
N SER A 61 4.88 6.75 13.48
CA SER A 61 6.19 6.51 12.85
C SER A 61 7.25 5.90 13.78
N GLY A 62 7.46 6.48 14.97
CA GLY A 62 8.44 6.02 15.97
C GLY A 62 8.17 4.63 16.60
N SER A 63 7.02 4.01 16.33
CA SER A 63 6.62 2.69 16.82
C SER A 63 6.24 1.70 15.71
N TYR A 64 6.40 2.08 14.44
CA TYR A 64 5.91 1.34 13.29
C TYR A 64 6.60 -0.03 13.11
N ASP A 65 7.93 -0.08 12.97
CA ASP A 65 8.69 -1.33 12.74
C ASP A 65 8.40 -2.41 13.80
N ALA A 66 8.32 -2.02 15.09
CA ALA A 66 8.03 -2.95 16.19
C ALA A 66 6.59 -3.52 16.13
N SER A 67 5.66 -2.72 15.61
CA SER A 67 4.27 -3.13 15.43
C SER A 67 4.10 -4.02 14.21
N MET A 68 4.79 -3.72 13.11
CA MET A 68 4.87 -4.59 11.92
C MET A 68 5.46 -5.97 12.25
N GLN A 69 6.50 -6.03 13.09
CA GLN A 69 7.03 -7.30 13.62
C GLN A 69 5.98 -8.07 14.43
N THR A 70 5.16 -7.37 15.23
CA THR A 70 4.10 -7.98 16.05
C THR A 70 2.94 -8.51 15.19
N LEU A 71 2.63 -7.84 14.07
CA LEU A 71 1.61 -8.25 13.10
C LEU A 71 2.10 -9.35 12.13
N GLN A 72 3.38 -9.73 12.18
CA GLN A 72 4.01 -10.67 11.25
C GLN A 72 4.00 -10.19 9.79
N TYR A 73 4.16 -8.87 9.58
CA TYR A 73 4.16 -8.23 8.26
C TYR A 73 5.23 -8.86 7.34
N SER A 74 4.78 -9.46 6.23
CA SER A 74 5.61 -10.36 5.40
C SER A 74 5.81 -9.92 3.95
N VAL A 75 5.26 -8.76 3.54
CA VAL A 75 5.46 -8.23 2.18
C VAL A 75 6.94 -7.96 1.87
N PRO A 76 7.76 -7.35 2.75
CA PRO A 76 9.18 -7.12 2.47
C PRO A 76 9.97 -8.42 2.25
N ASP A 77 9.74 -9.46 3.06
CA ASP A 77 10.41 -10.76 2.91
C ASP A 77 10.06 -11.44 1.58
N LYS A 78 8.80 -11.34 1.14
CA LYS A 78 8.34 -11.97 -0.11
C LYS A 78 8.80 -11.18 -1.35
N VAL A 79 8.86 -9.85 -1.28
CA VAL A 79 9.53 -9.02 -2.32
C VAL A 79 11.04 -9.31 -2.36
N SER A 80 11.69 -9.51 -1.21
CA SER A 80 13.10 -9.88 -1.13
C SER A 80 13.38 -11.23 -1.81
N ALA A 81 12.55 -12.24 -1.55
CA ALA A 81 12.63 -13.54 -2.20
C ALA A 81 12.39 -13.45 -3.73
N TRP A 82 11.39 -12.68 -4.15
CA TRP A 82 11.08 -12.42 -5.57
C TRP A 82 12.24 -11.73 -6.29
N ALA A 83 12.79 -10.65 -5.72
CA ALA A 83 13.91 -9.91 -6.31
C ALA A 83 15.17 -10.77 -6.40
N SER A 84 15.48 -11.52 -5.35
CA SER A 84 16.60 -12.46 -5.30
C SER A 84 16.51 -13.55 -6.38
N ALA A 85 15.31 -14.08 -6.62
CA ALA A 85 15.08 -15.10 -7.64
C ALA A 85 15.27 -14.58 -9.08
N ARG A 86 14.99 -13.30 -9.32
CA ARG A 86 15.14 -12.66 -10.65
C ARG A 86 16.58 -12.29 -11.00
N GLN A 87 17.49 -12.21 -10.02
CA GLN A 87 18.89 -11.76 -10.17
C GLN A 87 19.03 -10.45 -10.98
N THR A 88 17.99 -9.62 -10.93
CA THR A 88 17.83 -8.41 -11.75
C THR A 88 18.32 -7.21 -10.98
N ARG A 89 18.88 -6.22 -11.69
CA ARG A 89 19.31 -4.94 -11.13
C ARG A 89 18.58 -3.79 -11.82
N TRP A 90 17.74 -3.10 -11.07
CA TRP A 90 16.93 -1.98 -11.57
C TRP A 90 17.72 -0.67 -11.50
N LYS A 91 17.53 0.20 -12.50
CA LYS A 91 18.26 1.47 -12.62
C LYS A 91 17.60 2.57 -11.79
N ARG A 92 16.26 2.56 -11.68
CA ARG A 92 15.45 3.55 -10.95
C ARG A 92 14.19 2.91 -10.37
N VAL A 93 14.25 2.69 -9.06
CA VAL A 93 13.15 2.18 -8.26
C VAL A 93 12.37 3.34 -7.63
N ALA A 94 11.04 3.27 -7.66
CA ALA A 94 10.16 4.12 -6.85
C ALA A 94 9.43 3.30 -5.78
N ASP A 95 9.59 3.71 -4.52
CA ASP A 95 8.98 3.13 -3.32
C ASP A 95 7.85 4.06 -2.85
N LEU A 96 6.63 3.76 -3.28
CA LEU A 96 5.43 4.55 -2.99
C LEU A 96 4.89 4.15 -1.62
N GLY A 97 4.57 5.13 -0.78
CA GLY A 97 4.22 4.89 0.63
C GLY A 97 5.38 4.26 1.40
N CYS A 98 6.59 4.79 1.23
CA CYS A 98 7.81 4.14 1.74
C CYS A 98 7.85 3.95 3.27
N GLY A 99 6.98 4.61 4.03
CA GLY A 99 6.88 4.48 5.48
C GLY A 99 8.21 4.78 6.17
N THR A 100 8.58 3.94 7.12
CA THR A 100 9.91 3.96 7.78
C THR A 100 11.05 3.41 6.94
N GLY A 101 10.80 3.04 5.68
CA GLY A 101 11.79 2.54 4.74
C GLY A 101 12.06 1.03 4.78
N LEU A 102 11.10 0.22 5.26
CA LEU A 102 11.21 -1.24 5.30
C LEU A 102 11.43 -1.85 3.90
N MET A 103 10.73 -1.35 2.89
CA MET A 103 10.82 -1.84 1.52
C MET A 103 12.14 -1.39 0.85
N GLY A 104 12.57 -0.15 1.07
CA GLY A 104 13.89 0.32 0.63
C GLY A 104 15.07 -0.52 1.16
N LYS A 105 15.00 -1.02 2.41
CA LYS A 105 16.02 -1.93 2.99
C LYS A 105 16.19 -3.21 2.15
N VAL A 106 15.10 -3.73 1.58
CA VAL A 106 15.08 -4.92 0.73
C VAL A 106 15.65 -4.64 -0.67
N LEU A 107 15.36 -3.46 -1.22
CA LEU A 107 15.62 -3.15 -2.63
C LEU A 107 16.98 -2.51 -2.90
N ARG A 108 17.61 -1.90 -1.88
CA ARG A 108 18.82 -1.09 -2.02
C ARG A 108 19.95 -1.78 -2.79
N ASP A 109 20.24 -3.04 -2.47
CA ASP A 109 21.34 -3.77 -3.10
C ASP A 109 20.99 -4.24 -4.53
N SER A 110 19.71 -4.32 -4.86
CA SER A 110 19.19 -4.67 -6.19
C SER A 110 18.99 -3.46 -7.12
N CYS A 111 19.39 -2.24 -6.72
CA CYS A 111 19.18 -1.06 -7.57
C CYS A 111 20.31 -0.02 -7.58
N ASP A 112 20.41 0.71 -8.71
CA ASP A 112 21.32 1.86 -8.86
C ASP A 112 20.77 3.12 -8.19
N ARG A 113 19.49 3.45 -8.43
CA ARG A 113 18.78 4.54 -7.74
C ARG A 113 17.52 4.04 -7.06
N LEU A 114 17.35 4.41 -5.79
CA LEU A 114 16.16 4.17 -4.99
C LEU A 114 15.57 5.52 -4.57
N ALA A 115 14.35 5.83 -5.03
CA ALA A 115 13.60 6.99 -4.60
C ALA A 115 12.33 6.56 -3.86
N GLY A 116 11.85 7.36 -2.91
CA GLY A 116 10.62 7.05 -2.16
C GLY A 116 9.78 8.27 -1.83
N CYS A 117 8.48 8.06 -1.63
CA CYS A 117 7.58 9.08 -1.15
C CYS A 117 6.61 8.56 -0.09
N ASP A 118 6.26 9.41 0.86
CA ASP A 118 5.18 9.17 1.82
C ASP A 118 4.45 10.49 2.09
N ILE A 119 3.17 10.42 2.42
CA ILE A 119 2.37 11.59 2.80
C ILE A 119 2.66 12.07 4.24
N SER A 120 3.30 11.23 5.05
CA SER A 120 3.66 11.49 6.45
C SER A 120 5.09 12.04 6.60
N PRO A 121 5.27 13.26 7.15
CA PRO A 121 6.60 13.83 7.41
C PRO A 121 7.47 12.95 8.32
N GLY A 122 6.90 12.38 9.39
CA GLY A 122 7.58 11.51 10.34
C GLY A 122 8.05 10.18 9.73
N MET A 123 7.27 9.62 8.80
CA MET A 123 7.69 8.45 8.03
C MET A 123 8.92 8.77 7.16
N VAL A 124 8.84 9.80 6.32
CA VAL A 124 9.97 10.23 5.45
C VAL A 124 11.21 10.58 6.29
N LEU A 125 11.05 11.26 7.42
CA LEU A 125 12.13 11.57 8.35
C LEU A 125 12.77 10.29 8.93
N THR A 126 11.98 9.26 9.21
CA THR A 126 12.47 7.96 9.70
C THR A 126 13.21 7.19 8.60
N ALA A 127 12.64 7.10 7.40
CA ALA A 127 13.29 6.49 6.23
C ALA A 127 14.63 7.18 5.87
N SER A 128 14.72 8.51 6.02
CA SER A 128 15.95 9.27 5.73
C SER A 128 17.12 8.90 6.64
N GLN A 129 16.86 8.49 7.88
CA GLN A 129 17.89 8.11 8.86
C GLN A 129 18.61 6.80 8.47
N LEU A 130 18.02 6.01 7.55
CA LEU A 130 18.64 4.80 7.01
C LEU A 130 19.77 5.11 6.03
N GLY A 131 19.77 6.28 5.38
CA GLY A 131 20.77 6.66 4.37
C GLY A 131 20.76 5.84 3.08
N ILE A 132 19.72 5.00 2.85
CA ILE A 132 19.64 4.09 1.70
C ILE A 132 18.95 4.68 0.47
N TYR A 133 18.09 5.68 0.63
CA TYR A 133 17.39 6.33 -0.48
C TYR A 133 18.27 7.41 -1.12
N ASP A 134 18.34 7.42 -2.45
CA ASP A 134 18.93 8.52 -3.23
C ASP A 134 18.06 9.78 -3.20
N GLU A 135 16.75 9.60 -3.03
CA GLU A 135 15.76 10.68 -2.99
C GLU A 135 14.58 10.29 -2.10
N LEU A 136 14.09 11.23 -1.28
CA LEU A 136 12.93 11.05 -0.42
C LEU A 136 12.07 12.33 -0.44
N ARG A 137 10.74 12.18 -0.54
CA ARG A 137 9.81 13.33 -0.54
C ARG A 137 8.58 13.10 0.32
N VAL A 138 8.17 14.15 1.03
CA VAL A 138 6.84 14.21 1.67
C VAL A 138 5.82 14.59 0.59
N GLN A 139 5.19 13.59 -0.03
CA GLN A 139 4.39 13.77 -1.24
C GLN A 139 3.37 12.62 -1.44
N ASP A 140 2.22 12.94 -2.03
CA ASP A 140 1.27 11.96 -2.57
C ASP A 140 1.91 11.12 -3.70
N CYS A 141 1.49 9.86 -3.80
CA CYS A 141 2.03 8.89 -4.76
C CYS A 141 1.78 9.31 -6.22
N CYS A 142 0.60 9.82 -6.56
CA CYS A 142 0.32 10.29 -7.93
C CYS A 142 1.18 11.51 -8.27
N ALA A 143 1.22 12.51 -7.39
CA ALA A 143 2.01 13.73 -7.58
C ALA A 143 3.53 13.46 -7.61
N PHE A 144 4.00 12.43 -6.89
CA PHE A 144 5.38 11.97 -6.95
C PHE A 144 5.70 11.35 -8.31
N LEU A 145 4.88 10.41 -8.79
CA LEU A 145 5.02 9.79 -10.12
C LEU A 145 4.96 10.82 -11.26
N GLU A 146 4.03 11.79 -11.19
CA GLU A 146 3.90 12.90 -12.15
C GLU A 146 5.15 13.80 -12.26
N SER A 147 6.06 13.76 -11.27
CA SER A 147 7.31 14.51 -11.31
C SER A 147 8.45 13.81 -12.07
N TYR A 148 8.30 12.51 -12.37
CA TYR A 148 9.31 11.76 -13.13
C TYR A 148 9.06 11.92 -14.64
N PRO A 149 10.12 11.93 -15.48
CA PRO A 149 9.96 11.78 -16.91
C PRO A 149 9.23 10.47 -17.24
N LYS A 150 8.30 10.52 -18.19
CA LYS A 150 7.61 9.32 -18.68
C LYS A 150 8.62 8.27 -19.15
N GLY A 151 8.34 7.00 -18.89
CA GLY A 151 9.21 5.91 -19.33
C GLY A 151 10.58 5.85 -18.63
N SER A 152 10.70 6.28 -17.38
CA SER A 152 12.00 6.40 -16.69
C SER A 152 12.19 5.58 -15.41
N LEU A 153 11.15 4.94 -14.88
CA LEU A 153 11.24 3.98 -13.77
C LEU A 153 11.22 2.54 -14.31
N ASP A 154 12.08 1.66 -13.82
CA ASP A 154 12.09 0.24 -14.19
C ASP A 154 11.60 -0.71 -13.08
N LEU A 155 11.36 -0.19 -11.88
CA LEU A 155 10.56 -0.84 -10.83
C LEU A 155 9.75 0.22 -10.06
N VAL A 156 8.46 -0.06 -9.84
CA VAL A 156 7.59 0.73 -8.97
C VAL A 156 6.93 -0.20 -7.96
N ILE A 157 6.93 0.17 -6.69
CA ILE A 157 6.36 -0.64 -5.61
C ILE A 157 5.41 0.22 -4.79
N ALA A 158 4.22 -0.33 -4.49
CA ALA A 158 3.24 0.22 -3.57
C ALA A 158 2.89 -0.88 -2.55
N ALA A 159 3.66 -0.93 -1.46
CA ALA A 159 3.52 -1.94 -0.42
C ALA A 159 2.83 -1.32 0.81
N ASP A 160 1.60 -1.77 1.07
CA ASP A 160 0.71 -1.29 2.13
C ASP A 160 0.32 0.19 1.95
N VAL A 161 -0.22 0.46 0.75
CA VAL A 161 -0.63 1.78 0.24
C VAL A 161 -2.05 1.77 -0.29
N VAL A 162 -2.44 0.77 -1.08
CA VAL A 162 -3.72 0.81 -1.80
C VAL A 162 -4.91 0.55 -0.89
N GLU A 163 -4.70 0.02 0.32
CA GLU A 163 -5.72 -0.03 1.37
C GLU A 163 -6.17 1.36 1.83
N TYR A 164 -5.49 2.43 1.40
CA TYR A 164 -5.90 3.82 1.59
C TYR A 164 -6.46 4.46 0.29
N ILE A 165 -6.67 3.65 -0.76
CA ILE A 165 -7.08 4.07 -2.12
C ILE A 165 -8.14 3.10 -2.65
N GLY A 166 -9.40 3.51 -2.64
CA GLY A 166 -10.52 2.70 -3.17
C GLY A 166 -10.34 2.40 -4.66
N ASP A 167 -10.60 3.39 -5.52
CA ASP A 167 -10.30 3.28 -6.95
C ASP A 167 -8.81 3.51 -7.22
N VAL A 168 -8.09 2.44 -7.54
CA VAL A 168 -6.65 2.47 -7.85
C VAL A 168 -6.35 2.86 -9.30
N ALA A 169 -7.37 2.99 -10.18
CA ALA A 169 -7.17 3.19 -11.62
C ALA A 169 -6.31 4.45 -11.91
N LYS A 170 -6.55 5.55 -11.18
CA LYS A 170 -5.72 6.77 -11.30
C LYS A 170 -4.27 6.52 -10.89
N LEU A 171 -4.02 5.78 -9.81
CA LEU A 171 -2.65 5.45 -9.39
C LEU A 171 -1.95 4.62 -10.46
N PHE A 172 -2.61 3.58 -10.96
CA PHE A 172 -2.04 2.68 -11.95
C PHE A 172 -1.74 3.39 -13.29
N ASP A 173 -2.58 4.33 -13.75
CA ASP A 173 -2.29 5.17 -14.93
C ASP A 173 -1.00 6.01 -14.74
N ARG A 174 -0.80 6.59 -13.54
CA ARG A 174 0.43 7.34 -13.24
C ARG A 174 1.65 6.43 -13.17
N VAL A 175 1.50 5.23 -12.62
CA VAL A 175 2.53 4.20 -12.60
C VAL A 175 2.92 3.81 -14.04
N ALA A 176 1.95 3.45 -14.88
CA ALA A 176 2.16 3.09 -16.28
C ALA A 176 2.80 4.22 -17.10
N SER A 177 2.41 5.49 -16.89
CA SER A 177 3.05 6.64 -17.53
C SER A 177 4.52 6.84 -17.10
N ALA A 178 4.85 6.59 -15.83
CA ALA A 178 6.20 6.78 -15.31
C ALA A 178 7.15 5.60 -15.62
N MET A 179 6.62 4.39 -15.75
CA MET A 179 7.36 3.16 -16.03
C MET A 179 7.86 3.05 -17.48
N CYS A 180 9.07 2.53 -17.66
CA CYS A 180 9.59 2.16 -18.98
C CYS A 180 8.97 0.85 -19.49
N THR A 181 9.02 0.63 -20.82
CA THR A 181 8.68 -0.66 -21.42
C THR A 181 9.51 -1.78 -20.80
N GLY A 182 8.84 -2.81 -20.26
CA GLY A 182 9.50 -3.92 -19.57
C GLY A 182 9.95 -3.62 -18.13
N GLY A 183 9.62 -2.45 -17.57
CA GLY A 183 9.67 -2.22 -16.14
C GLY A 183 8.56 -2.98 -15.41
N GLU A 184 8.66 -3.07 -14.09
CA GLU A 184 7.76 -3.89 -13.26
C GLU A 184 7.01 -3.06 -12.20
N LEU A 185 5.73 -3.35 -12.00
CA LEU A 185 4.96 -2.88 -10.83
C LEU A 185 4.83 -4.03 -9.82
N ILE A 186 4.97 -3.73 -8.51
CA ILE A 186 4.49 -4.61 -7.42
C ILE A 186 3.51 -3.85 -6.52
N VAL A 187 2.37 -4.46 -6.24
CA VAL A 187 1.36 -3.97 -5.28
C VAL A 187 1.11 -5.03 -4.21
N SER A 188 0.92 -4.63 -2.94
CA SER A 188 0.18 -5.42 -1.94
C SER A 188 -1.16 -4.75 -1.65
N ALA A 189 -2.21 -5.55 -1.39
CA ALA A 189 -3.58 -5.08 -1.10
C ALA A 189 -4.31 -6.11 -0.25
N GLU A 190 -5.17 -5.70 0.69
CA GLU A 190 -6.00 -6.64 1.49
C GLU A 190 -7.03 -7.37 0.58
N SER A 191 -7.08 -8.70 0.63
CA SER A 191 -8.08 -9.48 -0.13
C SER A 191 -9.50 -9.23 0.39
N LEU A 192 -10.38 -8.74 -0.49
CA LEU A 192 -11.79 -8.57 -0.16
C LEU A 192 -12.51 -9.92 0.02
N GLU A 193 -12.07 -10.95 -0.69
CA GLU A 193 -12.64 -12.30 -0.63
C GLU A 193 -12.45 -12.93 0.76
N GLU A 194 -11.31 -12.72 1.41
CA GLU A 194 -11.09 -13.12 2.81
C GLU A 194 -11.78 -12.16 3.79
N SER A 195 -11.71 -10.85 3.57
CA SER A 195 -12.35 -9.84 4.43
C SER A 195 -13.87 -10.02 4.53
N CYS A 196 -14.56 -10.37 3.44
CA CYS A 196 -15.98 -10.70 3.45
C CYS A 196 -16.30 -11.89 4.38
N LYS A 197 -15.45 -12.92 4.40
CA LYS A 197 -15.60 -14.10 5.29
C LYS A 197 -15.38 -13.73 6.75
N GLN A 198 -14.35 -12.91 7.03
CA GLN A 198 -13.99 -12.53 8.40
C GLN A 198 -15.00 -11.54 9.02
N HIS A 199 -15.51 -10.58 8.25
CA HIS A 199 -16.45 -9.57 8.74
C HIS A 199 -17.94 -9.95 8.57
N ALA A 200 -18.23 -11.17 8.08
CA ALA A 200 -19.58 -11.68 7.81
C ALA A 200 -20.45 -10.71 6.96
N LEU A 201 -19.83 -10.09 5.95
CA LEU A 201 -20.48 -9.14 5.05
C LEU A 201 -21.44 -9.90 4.13
N ASN A 202 -22.74 -9.68 4.29
CA ASN A 202 -23.80 -10.46 3.64
C ASN A 202 -24.41 -9.71 2.45
N GLY A 203 -23.93 -10.03 1.24
CA GLY A 203 -24.58 -9.64 -0.02
C GLY A 203 -24.23 -8.23 -0.51
N ASP A 204 -23.98 -8.14 -1.82
CA ASP A 204 -23.66 -6.89 -2.55
C ASP A 204 -22.45 -6.11 -2.02
N CYS A 205 -21.53 -6.79 -1.31
CA CYS A 205 -20.32 -6.20 -0.73
C CYS A 205 -19.36 -5.59 -1.75
N CYS A 206 -19.51 -5.92 -3.05
CA CYS A 206 -18.77 -5.31 -4.14
C CYS A 206 -19.34 -5.62 -5.52
N ALA A 207 -20.00 -4.64 -6.12
CA ALA A 207 -20.18 -4.59 -7.58
C ALA A 207 -18.90 -4.09 -8.29
N LYS A 208 -18.09 -3.26 -7.61
CA LYS A 208 -16.88 -2.62 -8.15
C LYS A 208 -15.59 -3.41 -7.90
N GLY A 209 -15.57 -4.26 -6.89
CA GLY A 209 -14.42 -5.10 -6.54
C GLY A 209 -13.39 -4.43 -5.62
N PHE A 210 -13.70 -3.28 -5.01
CA PHE A 210 -13.02 -2.73 -3.83
C PHE A 210 -14.04 -2.20 -2.82
N CYS A 211 -13.84 -2.43 -1.52
CA CYS A 211 -14.80 -2.09 -0.46
C CYS A 211 -14.09 -1.47 0.77
N LEU A 212 -14.66 -0.42 1.35
CA LEU A 212 -14.18 0.18 2.59
C LEU A 212 -14.63 -0.66 3.79
N LEU A 213 -13.68 -1.20 4.55
CA LEU A 213 -13.93 -2.07 5.69
C LEU A 213 -14.13 -1.29 7.01
N PRO A 214 -14.69 -1.94 8.06
CA PRO A 214 -14.75 -1.37 9.41
C PRO A 214 -13.39 -1.08 10.07
N SER A 215 -12.28 -1.42 9.43
CA SER A 215 -10.90 -1.06 9.78
C SER A 215 -10.47 0.31 9.22
N GLU A 216 -11.37 1.03 8.55
CA GLU A 216 -11.10 2.29 7.82
C GLU A 216 -10.09 2.14 6.66
N ARG A 217 -9.81 0.88 6.28
CA ARG A 217 -8.98 0.46 5.14
C ARG A 217 -9.84 -0.17 4.05
N PHE A 218 -9.45 0.00 2.80
CA PHE A 218 -10.02 -0.69 1.64
C PHE A 218 -9.45 -2.10 1.50
N ALA A 219 -10.31 -3.05 1.15
CA ALA A 219 -9.91 -4.34 0.62
C ALA A 219 -10.40 -4.52 -0.81
N HIS A 220 -9.59 -5.17 -1.64
CA HIS A 220 -9.75 -5.28 -3.08
C HIS A 220 -9.84 -6.75 -3.49
N THR A 221 -10.63 -7.02 -4.52
CA THR A 221 -10.60 -8.31 -5.22
C THR A 221 -9.39 -8.37 -6.14
N ALA A 222 -8.78 -9.56 -6.28
CA ALA A 222 -7.70 -9.74 -7.24
C ALA A 222 -8.15 -9.40 -8.68
N ALA A 223 -9.41 -9.71 -9.02
CA ALA A 223 -9.99 -9.44 -10.33
C ALA A 223 -10.12 -7.94 -10.64
N TYR A 224 -10.53 -7.10 -9.68
CA TYR A 224 -10.57 -5.64 -9.88
C TYR A 224 -9.15 -5.08 -10.04
N LEU A 225 -8.19 -5.49 -9.22
CA LEU A 225 -6.80 -5.01 -9.36
C LEU A 225 -6.21 -5.39 -10.73
N GLN A 226 -6.49 -6.61 -11.22
CA GLN A 226 -6.10 -7.05 -12.56
C GLN A 226 -6.81 -6.26 -13.68
N ALA A 227 -8.09 -5.92 -13.50
CA ALA A 227 -8.84 -5.13 -14.47
C ALA A 227 -8.38 -3.67 -14.49
N ALA A 228 -8.25 -3.02 -13.34
CA ALA A 228 -7.71 -1.67 -13.18
C ALA A 228 -6.27 -1.57 -13.71
N ALA A 229 -5.48 -2.63 -13.54
CA ALA A 229 -4.16 -2.75 -14.15
C ALA A 229 -4.25 -2.77 -15.68
N GLY A 230 -5.01 -3.68 -16.28
CA GLY A 230 -5.25 -3.70 -17.74
C GLY A 230 -5.80 -2.38 -18.29
N ILE A 231 -6.62 -1.68 -17.49
CA ILE A 231 -7.19 -0.36 -17.78
C ILE A 231 -6.14 0.75 -17.81
N ALA A 232 -5.22 0.78 -16.84
CA ALA A 232 -4.04 1.64 -16.86
C ALA A 232 -3.00 1.22 -17.92
N GLY A 233 -3.24 0.07 -18.55
CA GLY A 233 -2.37 -0.59 -19.47
C GLY A 233 -1.27 -1.39 -18.79
N LEU A 234 -1.61 -2.48 -18.10
CA LEU A 234 -0.70 -3.34 -17.34
C LEU A 234 -1.20 -4.82 -17.29
N GLU A 235 -0.56 -5.73 -18.03
CA GLU A 235 -0.72 -7.20 -18.02
C GLU A 235 -0.16 -7.83 -16.73
N THR A 236 -0.99 -8.61 -16.02
CA THR A 236 -0.60 -9.32 -14.79
C THR A 236 0.13 -10.63 -15.07
N GLN A 237 1.39 -10.73 -14.63
CA GLN A 237 2.21 -11.95 -14.75
C GLN A 237 2.05 -12.92 -13.59
N THR A 238 1.71 -12.43 -12.38
CA THR A 238 1.58 -13.27 -11.17
C THR A 238 0.67 -12.58 -10.16
N VAL A 239 -0.16 -13.38 -9.47
CA VAL A 239 -0.86 -13.00 -8.24
C VAL A 239 -0.51 -14.02 -7.16
N VAL A 240 0.10 -13.58 -6.06
CA VAL A 240 0.40 -14.44 -4.90
C VAL A 240 -0.51 -14.04 -3.74
N ALA A 241 -1.33 -14.97 -3.24
CA ALA A 241 -2.02 -14.82 -1.95
C ALA A 241 -1.03 -15.09 -0.80
N LEU A 242 -0.99 -14.21 0.20
CA LEU A 242 0.06 -14.19 1.23
C LEU A 242 -0.25 -14.97 2.53
#